data_AF-A0LQA9-F1
#
_entry.id   AF-A0LQA9-F1
#
_cell.length_a   1.000
_cell.length_b   1.000
_cell.length_c   1.000
_cell.angle_alpha   90.00
_cell.angle_beta   90.00
_cell.angle_gamma   90.00
#
_symmetry.space_group_name_H-M   'P 1'
#
loop_
_entity.id
_entity.type
_entity.pdbx_description
1 polymer ?
#
loop_
_entity_poly.entity_id
_entity_poly.type
_entity_poly.pdbx_seq_one_letter_code
_entity_poly.pdbx_strand_id
1 'polypeptide(L)'
;MCFVLACLVAAACGERPKGEKGAEKAQTPVSGVLLEHFKRWNPQREVIKWAEADLDNDGRRDCIVIYRVAREKNMMRVVLDRGGNFVDTNEVPAPYSDQVIQFRDIDGKPPMEFIVQGAKGAKMGFAVFRVEEGWLTDLFGEGMEDCC
;
A
#
# COMPACT_ATOMS: atom_id res chain seq x y z
N MET A 1 -70.53 31.23 -10.76
CA MET A 1 -69.41 31.46 -11.69
C MET A 1 -68.24 31.96 -10.86
N CYS A 2 -67.21 31.13 -10.61
CA CYS A 2 -65.90 31.21 -11.30
C CYS A 2 -65.31 32.63 -11.21
N PHE A 3 -64.21 32.90 -10.49
CA PHE A 3 -62.89 32.30 -10.69
C PHE A 3 -62.08 32.18 -9.39
N VAL A 4 -61.48 31.00 -9.20
CA VAL A 4 -60.35 30.72 -8.32
C VAL A 4 -59.09 31.24 -9.00
N LEU A 5 -58.23 31.99 -8.30
CA LEU A 5 -56.91 32.40 -8.79
C LEU A 5 -55.80 31.85 -7.87
N ALA A 6 -55.14 30.82 -8.43
CA ALA A 6 -53.71 30.49 -8.44
C ALA A 6 -52.84 30.53 -7.15
N CYS A 7 -52.25 29.36 -6.90
CA CYS A 7 -51.16 29.01 -5.97
C CYS A 7 -49.81 29.67 -6.29
N LEU A 8 -48.91 29.73 -5.29
CA LEU A 8 -47.45 29.49 -5.38
C LEU A 8 -46.85 29.58 -3.95
N VAL A 9 -46.84 28.48 -3.18
CA VAL A 9 -45.71 27.56 -2.93
C VAL A 9 -44.44 28.23 -2.39
N ALA A 10 -44.19 28.06 -1.09
CA ALA A 10 -42.86 28.16 -0.48
C ALA A 10 -42.63 26.92 0.39
N ALA A 11 -42.11 25.84 -0.21
CA ALA A 11 -41.60 24.68 0.51
C ALA A 11 -40.15 24.97 0.93
N ALA A 12 -39.96 25.38 2.17
CA ALA A 12 -38.63 25.48 2.78
C ALA A 12 -38.23 24.11 3.35
N CYS A 13 -37.68 23.25 2.50
CA CYS A 13 -36.96 22.05 2.92
C CYS A 13 -35.47 22.38 3.05
N GLY A 14 -34.96 22.38 4.28
CA GLY A 14 -33.54 22.53 4.55
C GLY A 14 -32.76 21.30 4.09
N GLU A 15 -31.74 21.53 3.28
CA GLU A 15 -30.76 20.51 2.89
C GLU A 15 -29.54 20.61 3.82
N ARG A 16 -29.26 19.52 4.54
CA ARG A 16 -27.99 19.32 5.25
C ARG A 16 -26.97 18.76 4.26
N PRO A 17 -25.71 19.25 4.23
CA PRO A 17 -24.68 18.61 3.43
C PRO A 17 -24.36 17.24 4.02
N LYS A 18 -24.60 16.18 3.23
CA LYS A 18 -24.17 14.82 3.52
C LYS A 18 -22.67 14.76 3.29
N GLY A 19 -21.92 14.54 4.36
CA GLY A 19 -20.48 14.30 4.30
C GLY A 19 -20.14 13.19 3.32
N GLU A 20 -19.16 13.47 2.48
CA GLU A 20 -18.51 12.51 1.61
C GLU A 20 -17.84 11.45 2.50
N LYS A 21 -18.50 10.31 2.62
CA LYS A 21 -17.85 9.09 3.07
C LYS A 21 -17.00 8.59 1.92
N GLY A 22 -15.69 8.79 2.00
CA GLY A 22 -14.72 8.06 1.19
C GLY A 22 -15.03 6.58 1.31
N ALA A 23 -15.56 6.01 0.23
CA ALA A 23 -15.80 4.59 0.12
C ALA A 23 -14.45 3.93 -0.17
N GLU A 24 -13.72 3.58 0.89
CA GLU A 24 -12.69 2.57 0.82
C GLU A 24 -13.38 1.22 0.56
N LYS A 25 -13.62 0.90 -0.71
CA LYS A 25 -14.03 -0.45 -1.14
C LYS A 25 -13.49 -0.77 -2.54
N ALA A 26 -12.41 -1.54 -2.56
CA ALA A 26 -12.37 -2.83 -3.25
C ALA A 26 -11.13 -3.61 -2.78
N GLN A 27 -11.33 -4.62 -1.93
CA GLN A 27 -10.37 -5.71 -1.81
C GLN A 27 -10.46 -6.54 -3.11
N THR A 28 -9.71 -6.11 -4.12
CA THR A 28 -9.60 -6.77 -5.44
C THR A 28 -8.90 -8.12 -5.26
N PRO A 29 -9.29 -9.21 -5.94
CA PRO A 29 -8.79 -10.56 -5.67
C PRO A 29 -7.27 -10.58 -5.79
N VAL A 30 -6.59 -10.90 -4.69
CA VAL A 30 -5.12 -10.87 -4.60
C VAL A 30 -4.55 -11.77 -5.68
N SER A 31 -3.92 -11.15 -6.69
CA SER A 31 -3.45 -11.86 -7.86
C SER A 31 -2.03 -12.29 -7.55
N GLY A 32 -1.90 -13.33 -6.73
CA GLY A 32 -0.61 -13.85 -6.23
C GLY A 32 0.38 -14.28 -7.31
N VAL A 33 0.09 -14.06 -8.60
CA VAL A 33 0.99 -14.17 -9.75
C VAL A 33 2.31 -13.41 -9.51
N LEU A 34 2.28 -12.19 -8.94
CA LEU A 34 3.51 -11.44 -8.66
C LEU A 34 4.33 -12.10 -7.55
N LEU A 35 3.67 -12.61 -6.51
CA LEU A 35 4.32 -13.41 -5.47
C LEU A 35 4.92 -14.71 -6.06
N GLU A 36 4.22 -15.37 -6.97
CA GLU A 36 4.72 -16.57 -7.64
C GLU A 36 5.90 -16.26 -8.57
N HIS A 37 5.93 -15.08 -9.21
CA HIS A 37 7.13 -14.60 -9.91
C HIS A 37 8.30 -14.47 -8.93
N PHE A 38 8.10 -13.79 -7.80
CA PHE A 38 9.13 -13.67 -6.77
C PHE A 38 9.67 -15.03 -6.33
N LYS A 39 8.78 -15.97 -5.97
CA LYS A 39 9.16 -17.32 -5.51
C LYS A 39 9.92 -18.11 -6.57
N ARG A 40 9.54 -17.97 -7.85
CA ARG A 40 10.21 -18.65 -8.97
C ARG A 40 11.67 -18.22 -9.11
N TRP A 41 11.96 -16.93 -8.94
CA TRP A 41 13.31 -16.38 -9.02
C TRP A 41 14.08 -16.45 -7.69
N ASN A 42 13.38 -16.71 -6.58
CA ASN A 42 13.94 -16.79 -5.23
C ASN A 42 13.50 -18.08 -4.49
N PRO A 43 13.68 -19.29 -5.07
CA PRO A 43 13.11 -20.54 -4.53
C PRO A 43 13.63 -20.92 -3.15
N GLN A 44 14.82 -20.44 -2.78
CA GLN A 44 15.46 -20.67 -1.47
C GLN A 44 15.05 -19.66 -0.39
N ARG A 45 14.27 -18.61 -0.73
CA ARG A 45 13.90 -17.54 0.19
C ARG A 45 12.54 -17.84 0.79
N GLU A 46 12.47 -17.85 2.13
CA GLU A 46 11.21 -17.94 2.85
C GLU A 46 10.50 -16.58 2.78
N VAL A 47 9.28 -16.56 2.25
CA VAL A 47 8.42 -15.37 2.27
C VAL A 47 7.82 -15.22 3.65
N ILE A 48 8.05 -14.07 4.28
CA ILE A 48 7.57 -13.73 5.62
C ILE A 48 6.22 -13.01 5.55
N LYS A 49 6.13 -11.98 4.69
CA LYS A 49 4.90 -11.19 4.51
C LYS A 49 4.89 -10.58 3.13
N TRP A 50 3.70 -10.33 2.60
CA TRP A 50 3.53 -9.65 1.32
C TRP A 50 2.19 -8.90 1.29
N ALA A 51 2.10 -7.92 0.41
CA ALA A 51 0.89 -7.12 0.17
C ALA A 51 0.90 -6.58 -1.25
N GLU A 52 -0.29 -6.34 -1.82
CA GLU A 52 -0.45 -5.81 -3.18
C GLU A 52 -1.20 -4.46 -3.18
N ALA A 53 -0.70 -3.52 -3.96
CA ALA A 53 -1.30 -2.21 -4.24
C ALA A 53 -0.68 -1.63 -5.51
N ASP A 54 -1.25 -0.57 -6.08
CA ASP A 54 -0.58 0.21 -7.12
C ASP A 54 0.47 1.11 -6.45
N LEU A 55 1.76 0.82 -6.66
CA LEU A 55 2.86 1.43 -5.90
C LEU A 55 3.68 2.42 -6.71
N ASP A 56 3.48 2.48 -8.02
CA ASP A 56 4.08 3.48 -8.91
C ASP A 56 3.06 4.26 -9.76
N ASN A 57 1.77 4.11 -9.45
CA ASN A 57 0.65 4.85 -10.02
C ASN A 57 0.50 4.60 -11.54
N ASP A 58 0.75 3.36 -11.98
CA ASP A 58 0.60 2.95 -13.38
C ASP A 58 -0.76 2.26 -13.69
N GLY A 59 -1.62 2.15 -12.68
CA GLY A 59 -2.94 1.55 -12.74
C GLY A 59 -2.95 0.02 -12.60
N ARG A 60 -1.78 -0.61 -12.41
CA ARG A 60 -1.65 -2.05 -12.11
C ARG A 60 -1.30 -2.23 -10.64
N ARG A 61 -1.47 -3.44 -10.13
CA ARG A 61 -1.06 -3.77 -8.77
C ARG A 61 0.32 -4.41 -8.80
N ASP A 62 1.16 -3.91 -7.93
CA ASP A 62 2.48 -4.40 -7.61
C ASP A 62 2.44 -5.25 -6.33
N CYS A 63 3.56 -5.87 -5.96
CA CYS A 63 3.64 -6.73 -4.78
C CYS A 63 4.87 -6.41 -3.93
N ILE A 64 4.66 -5.93 -2.71
CA ILE A 64 5.70 -5.86 -1.69
C ILE A 64 5.93 -7.27 -1.16
N VAL A 65 7.19 -7.71 -1.09
CA VAL A 65 7.56 -9.00 -0.52
C VAL A 65 8.66 -8.81 0.51
N ILE A 66 8.38 -9.23 1.76
CA ILE A 66 9.36 -9.36 2.84
C ILE A 66 9.75 -10.84 2.95
N TYR A 67 11.04 -11.13 2.98
CA TYR A 67 11.57 -12.50 2.94
C TYR A 67 12.86 -12.65 3.74
N ARG A 68 13.12 -13.87 4.20
CA ARG A 68 14.31 -14.25 4.98
C ARG A 68 15.49 -14.48 4.05
N VAL A 69 16.62 -13.81 4.31
CA VAL A 69 17.87 -14.04 3.54
C VAL A 69 18.97 -14.75 4.34
N ALA A 70 18.90 -14.69 5.67
CA ALA A 70 19.73 -15.42 6.62
C ALA A 70 19.00 -15.55 7.96
N ARG A 71 19.48 -16.40 8.89
CA ARG A 71 18.79 -16.73 10.16
C ARG A 71 18.15 -15.55 10.87
N GLU A 72 18.79 -14.40 10.94
CA GLU A 72 18.31 -13.20 11.64
C GLU A 72 18.30 -11.95 10.77
N LYS A 73 18.04 -12.13 9.46
CA LYS A 73 18.02 -11.04 8.49
C LYS A 73 16.90 -11.21 7.49
N ASN A 74 15.99 -10.24 7.47
CA ASN A 74 14.98 -10.11 6.44
C ASN A 74 15.36 -8.99 5.45
N MET A 75 14.90 -9.15 4.22
CA MET A 75 14.95 -8.11 3.19
C MET A 75 13.55 -7.90 2.64
N MET A 76 13.35 -6.77 1.99
CA MET A 76 12.14 -6.41 1.27
C MET A 76 12.48 -5.92 -0.12
N ARG A 77 11.61 -6.22 -1.08
CA ARG A 77 11.58 -5.59 -2.40
C ARG A 77 10.14 -5.45 -2.87
N VAL A 78 9.94 -4.72 -3.97
CA VAL A 78 8.67 -4.70 -4.70
C VAL A 78 8.84 -5.42 -6.05
N VAL A 79 7.87 -6.24 -6.41
CA VAL A 79 7.69 -6.78 -7.76
C VAL A 79 6.71 -5.88 -8.48
N LEU A 80 7.14 -5.23 -9.55
CA LEU A 80 6.35 -4.27 -10.32
C LEU A 80 5.71 -4.94 -11.53
N ASP A 81 4.41 -4.71 -11.77
CA ASP A 81 3.72 -5.18 -12.99
C ASP A 81 3.82 -4.14 -14.11
N ARG A 82 4.51 -4.50 -15.19
CA ARG A 82 4.71 -3.65 -16.36
C ARG A 82 3.79 -3.97 -17.54
N GLY A 83 2.70 -4.70 -17.31
CA GLY A 83 1.71 -4.98 -18.35
C GLY A 83 2.21 -5.95 -19.42
N GLY A 84 3.04 -6.92 -19.02
CA GLY A 84 3.61 -7.93 -19.92
C GLY A 84 4.86 -8.62 -19.37
N ASN A 85 5.55 -7.96 -18.44
CA ASN A 85 6.65 -8.51 -17.66
C ASN A 85 6.58 -8.00 -16.22
N PHE A 86 7.29 -8.71 -15.33
CA PHE A 86 7.46 -8.30 -13.95
C PHE A 86 8.91 -7.88 -13.73
N VAL A 87 9.10 -6.82 -12.95
CA VAL A 87 10.41 -6.24 -12.66
C VAL A 87 10.57 -6.10 -11.14
N ASP A 88 11.65 -6.65 -10.61
CA ASP A 88 11.99 -6.47 -9.20
C ASP A 88 12.72 -5.13 -8.98
N THR A 89 12.37 -4.42 -7.90
CA THR A 89 13.16 -3.29 -7.40
C THR A 89 14.47 -3.76 -6.76
N ASN A 90 15.28 -2.80 -6.28
CA ASN A 90 16.32 -3.08 -5.29
C ASN A 90 15.75 -3.75 -4.02
N GLU A 91 16.64 -4.38 -3.26
CA GLU A 91 16.34 -4.90 -1.93
C GLU A 91 16.71 -3.88 -0.85
N VAL A 92 15.89 -3.79 0.21
CA VAL A 92 16.16 -2.99 1.41
C VAL A 92 15.98 -3.87 2.67
N PRO A 93 16.65 -3.57 3.80
CA PRO A 93 16.41 -4.27 5.06
C PRO A 93 14.94 -4.17 5.50
N ALA A 94 14.43 -5.20 6.18
CA ALA A 94 13.06 -5.24 6.69
C ALA A 94 13.01 -5.81 8.11
N PRO A 95 12.01 -5.46 8.93
CA PRO A 95 11.97 -5.87 10.33
C PRO A 95 11.98 -7.39 10.50
N TYR A 96 12.56 -7.89 11.59
CA TYR A 96 12.76 -9.32 11.81
C TYR A 96 11.46 -10.10 12.13
N SER A 97 10.60 -9.54 12.99
CA SER A 97 9.30 -10.09 13.38
C SER A 97 8.19 -9.04 13.35
N ASP A 98 6.94 -9.50 13.53
CA ASP A 98 5.76 -8.67 13.73
C ASP A 98 5.53 -7.63 12.62
N GLN A 99 5.84 -8.01 11.38
CA GLN A 99 5.78 -7.08 10.25
C GLN A 99 4.36 -6.61 10.01
N VAL A 100 4.18 -5.30 9.87
CA VAL A 100 2.94 -4.66 9.43
C VAL A 100 3.25 -3.83 8.19
N ILE A 101 2.41 -3.93 7.17
CA ILE A 101 2.48 -3.12 5.95
C ILE A 101 1.17 -2.32 5.89
N GLN A 102 1.27 -0.99 5.75
CA GLN A 102 0.11 -0.11 5.64
C GLN A 102 0.31 0.85 4.46
N PHE A 103 -0.69 0.94 3.59
CA PHE A 103 -0.70 1.91 2.49
C PHE A 103 -1.29 3.23 2.96
N ARG A 104 -0.58 4.34 2.69
CA ARG A 104 -0.97 5.68 3.13
C ARG A 104 -0.49 6.69 2.09
N ASP A 105 -1.42 7.50 1.59
CA ASP A 105 -1.11 8.73 0.87
C ASP A 105 -0.80 9.82 1.90
N ILE A 106 0.49 10.01 2.19
CA ILE A 106 0.94 10.88 3.29
C ILE A 106 1.07 12.32 2.82
N ASP A 107 1.56 12.54 1.60
CA ASP A 107 1.82 13.87 1.06
C ASP A 107 0.85 14.33 -0.04
N GLY A 108 -0.14 13.50 -0.40
CA GLY A 108 -1.13 13.79 -1.43
C GLY A 108 -0.60 13.66 -2.85
N LYS A 109 0.56 13.01 -3.05
CA LYS A 109 1.22 12.90 -4.35
C LYS A 109 1.43 11.43 -4.73
N PRO A 110 1.14 11.08 -6.00
CA PRO A 110 1.61 9.80 -6.52
C PRO A 110 3.14 9.81 -6.69
N PRO A 111 3.81 8.66 -6.58
CA PRO A 111 3.23 7.36 -6.16
C PRO A 111 2.91 7.26 -4.67
N MET A 112 1.87 6.49 -4.35
CA MET A 112 1.42 6.27 -2.97
C MET A 112 2.53 5.66 -2.10
N GLU A 113 2.66 6.14 -0.87
CA GLU A 113 3.60 5.59 0.09
C GLU A 113 3.05 4.37 0.84
N PHE A 114 3.96 3.63 1.45
CA PHE A 114 3.61 2.60 2.41
C PHE A 114 4.53 2.59 3.60
N ILE A 115 3.97 2.25 4.75
CA ILE A 115 4.67 2.14 6.02
C ILE A 115 4.94 0.67 6.28
N VAL A 116 6.19 0.35 6.59
CA VAL A 116 6.58 -0.96 7.13
C VAL A 116 7.00 -0.78 8.56
N GLN A 117 6.45 -1.60 9.45
CA GLN A 117 6.75 -1.61 10.88
C GLN A 117 7.06 -3.02 11.32
N GLY A 118 7.82 -3.17 12.41
CA GLY A 118 8.01 -4.47 13.06
C GLY A 118 9.03 -4.40 14.18
N ALA A 119 9.57 -5.57 14.52
CA ALA A 119 10.36 -5.76 15.72
C ALA A 119 11.57 -6.68 15.53
N LYS A 120 12.52 -6.60 16.48
CA LYS A 120 13.54 -7.61 16.76
C LYS A 120 13.75 -7.70 18.28
N GLY A 121 13.07 -8.67 18.90
CA GLY A 121 13.00 -8.72 20.36
C GLY A 121 12.29 -7.48 20.90
N ALA A 122 12.94 -6.72 21.78
CA ALA A 122 12.38 -5.49 22.36
C ALA A 122 12.54 -4.24 21.47
N LYS A 123 13.30 -4.34 20.37
CA LYS A 123 13.56 -3.22 19.45
C LYS A 123 12.43 -3.13 18.44
N MET A 124 11.79 -1.98 18.35
CA MET A 124 10.72 -1.67 17.40
C MET A 124 11.21 -0.64 16.39
N GLY A 125 10.74 -0.71 15.16
CA GLY A 125 11.02 0.31 14.16
C GLY A 125 9.95 0.41 13.11
N PHE A 126 9.96 1.54 12.40
CA PHE A 126 9.15 1.76 11.21
C PHE A 126 9.90 2.59 10.17
N ALA A 127 9.53 2.42 8.91
CA ALA A 127 9.92 3.33 7.83
C ALA A 127 8.78 3.52 6.83
N VAL A 128 8.81 4.67 6.17
CA VAL A 128 7.94 5.09 5.08
C VAL A 128 8.71 4.91 3.78
N PHE A 129 8.14 4.14 2.87
CA PHE A 129 8.73 3.85 1.57
C PHE A 129 7.86 4.36 0.44
N ARG A 130 8.50 4.65 -0.68
CA ARG A 130 7.85 4.94 -1.96
C ARG A 130 8.63 4.26 -3.08
N VAL A 131 7.93 3.83 -4.14
CA VAL A 131 8.59 3.38 -5.37
C VAL A 131 8.79 4.60 -6.27
N GLU A 132 10.04 5.02 -6.47
CA GLU A 132 10.40 6.15 -7.32
C GLU A 132 11.23 5.66 -8.50
N GLU A 133 10.73 5.88 -9.73
CA GLU A 133 11.41 5.44 -10.96
C GLU A 133 11.79 3.94 -10.98
N GLY A 134 10.98 3.10 -10.33
CA GLY A 134 11.24 1.66 -10.19
C GLY A 134 12.23 1.28 -9.09
N TRP A 135 12.62 2.22 -8.24
CA TRP A 135 13.45 1.99 -7.06
C TRP A 135 12.60 2.07 -5.80
N LEU A 136 12.85 1.15 -4.86
CA LEU A 136 12.28 1.20 -3.54
C LEU A 136 13.12 2.15 -2.67
N THR A 137 12.57 3.34 -2.44
CA THR A 137 13.21 4.45 -1.72
C THR A 137 12.68 4.53 -0.28
N ASP A 138 13.60 4.59 0.69
CA ASP A 138 13.31 4.95 2.08
C ASP A 138 13.20 6.47 2.20
N LEU A 139 12.01 6.97 2.50
CA LEU A 139 11.77 8.41 2.65
C LEU A 139 12.11 8.89 4.05
N PHE A 140 11.79 8.07 5.07
CA PHE A 140 11.96 8.39 6.47
C PHE A 140 11.66 7.15 7.33
N GLY A 141 12.41 6.97 8.42
CA GLY A 141 12.12 5.95 9.42
C GLY A 141 12.78 6.19 10.76
N GLU A 142 12.40 5.39 11.75
CA GLU A 142 12.95 5.39 13.10
C GLU A 142 13.08 3.94 13.61
N GLY A 143 14.24 3.58 14.16
CA GLY A 143 14.48 2.28 14.81
C GLY A 143 14.63 1.07 13.87
N MET A 144 14.65 1.30 12.55
CA MET A 144 14.79 0.25 11.54
C MET A 144 16.16 -0.42 11.57
N GLU A 145 17.22 0.35 11.83
CA GLU A 145 18.60 -0.12 12.00
C GLU A 145 18.75 -1.18 13.10
N ASP A 146 17.81 -1.16 14.05
CA ASP A 146 17.82 -1.94 15.26
C ASP A 146 16.87 -3.15 15.19
N CYS A 147 15.84 -3.08 14.34
CA CYS A 147 14.82 -4.11 14.20
C CYS A 147 14.92 -4.99 12.94
N CYS A 148 15.81 -4.66 11.99
CA CYS A 148 16.02 -5.43 10.75
C CYS A 148 17.02 -6.60 10.86
#